data_AF-A0A7K1AT26-F1
#
_entry.id   AF-A0A7K1AT26-F1
#
_cell.length_a   1.000
_cell.length_b   1.000
_cell.length_c   1.000
_cell.angle_alpha   90.00
_cell.angle_beta   90.00
_cell.angle_gamma   90.00
#
_symmetry.space_group_name_H-M   'P 1'
#
loop_
_entity.id
_entity.type
_entity.pdbx_description
1 polymer ?
#
loop_
_entity_poly.entity_id
_entity_poly.type
_entity_poly.pdbx_seq_one_letter_code
_entity_poly.pdbx_strand_id
1 'polypeptide(L)'
;MVFTIPEGLHPDLNPLAWMVGTWRGKGRGEYPTIPGFEFASEVVFNHDGRNFLNYFSRSWIIDAEGEIVRPAASEVGFWRVKPNNVLEVLISHSTGITEGWVGTFDGPKIQLVMDQGYSAPSAKIVTAGVRLYGLVAGELFYAYDMAAEGQELQAHVWSSLERQSE
;
A
#
# COMPACT_ATOMS: atom_id res chain seq x y z
N MET A 1 -17.52 1.63 -14.58
CA MET A 1 -18.32 0.68 -13.77
C MET A 1 -18.92 1.44 -12.60
N VAL A 2 -20.18 1.17 -12.24
CA VAL A 2 -20.79 1.72 -11.02
C VAL A 2 -20.19 0.98 -9.85
N PHE A 3 -19.67 1.71 -8.86
CA PHE A 3 -19.12 1.12 -7.65
C PHE A 3 -20.24 0.48 -6.81
N THR A 4 -20.09 -0.78 -6.42
CA THR A 4 -21.01 -1.51 -5.55
C THR A 4 -20.31 -1.95 -4.28
N ILE A 5 -21.00 -1.89 -3.14
CA ILE A 5 -20.47 -2.42 -1.89
C ILE A 5 -20.33 -3.94 -2.03
N PRO A 6 -19.15 -4.53 -1.75
CA PRO A 6 -18.96 -5.97 -1.77
C PRO A 6 -19.94 -6.69 -0.85
N GLU A 7 -20.47 -7.82 -1.31
CA GLU A 7 -21.38 -8.65 -0.52
C GLU A 7 -20.70 -9.15 0.76
N GLY A 8 -21.38 -9.05 1.89
CA GLY A 8 -20.85 -9.52 3.18
C GLY A 8 -19.73 -8.65 3.78
N LEU A 9 -19.46 -7.47 3.21
CA LEU A 9 -18.55 -6.52 3.83
C LEU A 9 -19.13 -6.01 5.16
N HIS A 10 -18.30 -5.98 6.21
CA HIS A 10 -18.70 -5.44 7.50
C HIS A 10 -19.09 -3.95 7.37
N PRO A 11 -20.21 -3.47 7.96
CA PRO A 11 -20.69 -2.10 7.77
C PRO A 11 -19.65 -1.00 8.10
N ASP A 12 -18.85 -1.20 9.14
CA ASP A 12 -17.77 -0.26 9.50
C ASP A 12 -16.68 -0.12 8.43
N LEU A 13 -16.58 -1.07 7.50
CA LEU A 13 -15.63 -1.03 6.38
C LEU A 13 -16.22 -0.36 5.13
N ASN A 14 -17.49 0.04 5.14
CA ASN A 14 -18.13 0.73 4.01
C ASN A 14 -17.32 1.94 3.47
N PRO A 15 -16.66 2.76 4.31
CA PRO A 15 -15.80 3.85 3.82
C PRO A 15 -14.60 3.39 2.99
N LEU A 16 -14.15 2.15 3.17
CA LEU A 16 -13.02 1.53 2.45
C LEU A 16 -13.48 0.54 1.38
N ALA A 17 -14.78 0.39 1.15
CA ALA A 17 -15.32 -0.57 0.20
C ALA A 17 -14.78 -0.37 -1.22
N TRP A 18 -14.40 0.88 -1.56
CA TRP A 18 -13.76 1.22 -2.83
C TRP A 18 -12.40 0.57 -3.03
N MET A 19 -11.71 0.14 -1.97
CA MET A 19 -10.40 -0.52 -2.08
C MET A 19 -10.52 -2.02 -2.39
N VAL A 20 -11.62 -2.66 -2.00
CA VAL A 20 -11.80 -4.12 -2.11
C VAL A 20 -11.69 -4.59 -3.56
N GLY A 21 -10.90 -5.63 -3.79
CA GLY A 21 -10.63 -6.21 -5.11
C GLY A 21 -9.13 -6.28 -5.43
N THR A 22 -8.85 -6.69 -6.67
CA THR A 22 -7.49 -6.78 -7.22
C THR A 22 -7.19 -5.56 -8.10
N TRP A 23 -6.00 -5.01 -7.93
CA TRP A 23 -5.50 -3.84 -8.64
C TRP A 23 -4.14 -4.14 -9.25
N ARG A 24 -3.91 -3.73 -10.49
CA ARG A 24 -2.60 -3.89 -11.15
C ARG A 24 -2.24 -2.64 -11.92
N GLY A 25 -0.95 -2.35 -11.98
CA GLY A 25 -0.45 -1.22 -12.73
C GLY A 25 1.06 -1.10 -12.64
N LYS A 26 1.56 0.09 -12.96
CA LYS A 26 2.98 0.41 -12.98
C LYS A 26 3.27 1.61 -12.11
N GLY A 27 4.50 1.72 -11.66
CA GLY A 27 4.96 2.80 -10.82
C GLY A 27 6.43 3.10 -11.03
N ARG A 28 6.86 4.15 -10.35
CA ARG A 28 8.25 4.60 -10.36
C ARG A 28 8.74 4.70 -8.93
N GLY A 29 10.02 4.44 -8.75
CA GLY A 29 10.68 4.65 -7.49
C GLY A 29 12.03 5.29 -7.66
N GLU A 30 12.43 6.02 -6.63
CA GLU A 30 13.74 6.65 -6.51
C GLU A 30 14.11 6.76 -5.04
N TYR A 31 15.39 6.91 -4.76
CA TYR A 31 15.87 7.22 -3.42
C TYR A 31 17.34 7.67 -3.52
N PRO A 32 17.86 8.54 -2.64
CA PRO A 32 19.22 9.08 -2.78
C PRO A 32 20.33 8.03 -2.88
N THR A 33 20.13 6.84 -2.32
CA THR A 33 21.12 5.77 -2.26
C THR A 33 21.00 4.73 -3.38
N ILE A 34 20.01 4.86 -4.28
CA ILE A 34 19.81 3.93 -5.40
C ILE A 34 19.39 4.69 -6.69
N PRO A 35 19.69 4.17 -7.88
CA PRO A 35 19.16 4.72 -9.12
C PRO A 35 17.63 4.65 -9.15
N GLY A 36 17.01 5.57 -9.90
CA GLY A 36 15.58 5.48 -10.21
C GLY A 36 15.24 4.18 -10.94
N PHE A 37 14.05 3.64 -10.67
CA PHE A 37 13.58 2.37 -11.22
C PHE A 37 12.09 2.43 -11.55
N GLU A 38 11.66 1.57 -12.46
CA GLU A 38 10.25 1.33 -12.76
C GLU A 38 9.85 -0.05 -12.24
N PHE A 39 8.59 -0.18 -11.85
CA PHE A 39 8.06 -1.45 -11.37
C PHE A 39 6.63 -1.66 -11.84
N ALA A 40 6.25 -2.93 -11.99
CA ALA A 40 4.86 -3.35 -12.01
C ALA A 40 4.44 -3.78 -10.61
N SER A 41 3.19 -3.56 -10.23
CA SER A 41 2.67 -4.02 -8.95
C SER A 41 1.24 -4.57 -9.06
N GLU A 42 0.94 -5.49 -8.16
CA GLU A 42 -0.39 -6.01 -7.90
C GLU A 42 -0.71 -5.83 -6.43
N VAL A 43 -1.89 -5.28 -6.14
CA VAL A 43 -2.41 -5.09 -4.79
C VAL A 43 -3.78 -5.74 -4.68
N VAL A 44 -4.01 -6.48 -3.61
CA VAL A 44 -5.27 -7.14 -3.30
C VAL A 44 -5.75 -6.68 -1.93
N PHE A 45 -6.97 -6.16 -1.89
CA PHE A 45 -7.72 -5.95 -0.67
C PHE A 45 -8.89 -6.92 -0.63
N ASN A 46 -9.00 -7.69 0.44
CA ASN A 46 -10.07 -8.68 0.61
C ASN A 46 -10.68 -8.59 2.02
N HIS A 47 -11.80 -9.26 2.28
CA HIS A 47 -12.43 -9.34 3.60
C HIS A 47 -13.02 -10.73 3.84
N ASP A 48 -13.25 -11.06 5.10
CA ASP A 48 -13.95 -12.30 5.52
C ASP A 48 -15.22 -12.01 6.32
N GLY A 49 -15.73 -10.78 6.23
CA GLY A 49 -16.94 -10.31 6.89
C GLY A 49 -16.74 -9.76 8.31
N ARG A 50 -15.53 -9.88 8.86
CA ARG A 50 -15.15 -9.21 10.11
C ARG A 50 -14.66 -7.79 9.84
N ASN A 51 -14.50 -7.01 10.92
CA ASN A 51 -14.16 -5.59 10.86
C ASN A 51 -12.65 -5.32 10.62
N PHE A 52 -12.15 -5.85 9.50
CA PHE A 52 -10.84 -5.53 8.93
C PHE A 52 -10.78 -5.95 7.44
N LEU A 53 -9.88 -5.34 6.67
CA LEU A 53 -9.48 -5.85 5.36
C LEU A 53 -8.19 -6.65 5.47
N ASN A 54 -8.09 -7.75 4.73
CA ASN A 54 -6.85 -8.43 4.41
C ASN A 54 -6.17 -7.68 3.25
N TYR A 55 -4.86 -7.54 3.35
CA TYR A 55 -4.04 -6.83 2.37
C TYR A 55 -2.88 -7.70 1.90
N PHE A 56 -2.65 -7.72 0.59
CA PHE A 56 -1.45 -8.29 -0.01
C PHE A 56 -0.99 -7.40 -1.17
N SER A 57 0.31 -7.13 -1.22
CA SER A 57 0.94 -6.40 -2.32
C SER A 57 2.22 -7.09 -2.73
N ARG A 58 2.45 -7.15 -4.04
CA ARG A 58 3.67 -7.67 -4.64
C ARG A 58 4.05 -6.82 -5.83
N SER A 59 5.35 -6.70 -6.06
CA SER A 59 5.91 -5.90 -7.15
C SER A 59 7.04 -6.61 -7.85
N TRP A 60 7.36 -6.12 -9.05
CA TRP A 60 8.41 -6.61 -9.92
C TRP A 60 9.13 -5.43 -10.54
N ILE A 61 10.46 -5.48 -10.60
CA ILE A 61 11.23 -4.51 -11.39
C ILE A 61 11.00 -4.82 -12.87
N ILE A 62 10.76 -3.78 -13.66
CA ILE A 62 10.58 -3.87 -15.10
C ILE A 62 11.67 -3.10 -15.85
N ASP A 63 11.95 -3.49 -17.08
CA ASP A 63 12.84 -2.76 -18.00
C ASP A 63 12.09 -1.67 -18.79
N ALA A 64 12.79 -1.03 -19.74
CA ALA A 64 12.25 0.07 -20.53
C ALA A 64 11.12 -0.37 -21.48
N GLU A 65 11.10 -1.65 -21.85
CA GLU A 65 10.06 -2.29 -22.66
C GLU A 65 8.86 -2.72 -21.80
N GLY A 66 9.00 -2.68 -20.47
CA GLY A 66 7.98 -3.05 -19.50
C GLY A 66 7.94 -4.53 -19.16
N GLU A 67 8.97 -5.28 -19.54
CA GLU A 67 9.12 -6.70 -19.24
C GLU A 67 9.65 -6.92 -17.83
N ILE A 68 9.20 -8.00 -17.18
CA ILE A 68 9.59 -8.32 -15.81
C ILE A 68 11.06 -8.79 -15.78
N VAL A 69 11.89 -8.04 -15.06
CA VAL A 69 13.30 -8.38 -14.83
C VAL A 69 13.46 -9.31 -13.63
N ARG A 70 12.80 -8.98 -12.51
CA ARG A 70 12.86 -9.77 -11.27
C ARG A 70 11.75 -9.39 -10.26
N PRO A 71 11.43 -10.26 -9.29
CA PRO A 71 10.64 -9.88 -8.13
C PRO A 71 11.25 -8.72 -7.33
N ALA A 72 10.39 -7.92 -6.71
CA ALA A 72 10.73 -6.79 -5.87
C ALA A 72 10.01 -6.89 -4.50
N ALA A 73 9.50 -5.77 -3.97
CA ALA A 73 8.87 -5.71 -2.66
C ALA A 73 7.61 -6.59 -2.60
N SER A 74 7.41 -7.23 -1.45
CA SER A 74 6.23 -8.01 -1.11
C SER A 74 5.84 -7.71 0.33
N GLU A 75 4.58 -7.37 0.55
CA GLU A 75 4.04 -7.02 1.85
C GLU A 75 2.62 -7.56 2.05
N VAL A 76 2.29 -7.94 3.28
CA VAL A 76 0.99 -8.46 3.70
C VAL A 76 0.52 -7.72 4.94
N GLY A 77 -0.79 -7.65 5.17
CA GLY A 77 -1.27 -6.92 6.34
C GLY A 77 -2.77 -6.93 6.58
N PHE A 78 -3.15 -6.12 7.56
CA PHE A 78 -4.55 -5.90 7.93
C PHE A 78 -4.84 -4.42 8.08
N TRP A 79 -5.98 -3.97 7.55
CA TRP A 79 -6.47 -2.60 7.63
C TRP A 79 -7.71 -2.54 8.50
N ARG A 80 -7.72 -1.71 9.54
CA ARG A 80 -8.74 -1.70 10.58
C ARG A 80 -9.33 -0.30 10.75
N VAL A 81 -10.62 -0.16 10.47
CA VAL A 81 -11.35 1.09 10.69
C VAL A 81 -11.62 1.27 12.20
N LYS A 82 -11.50 2.52 12.64
CA LYS A 82 -11.76 2.98 14.00
C LYS A 82 -12.70 4.19 13.99
N PRO A 83 -13.33 4.52 15.14
CA PRO A 83 -14.13 5.74 15.26
C PRO A 83 -13.35 7.00 14.83
N ASN A 84 -14.08 8.05 14.44
CA ASN A 84 -13.52 9.35 14.03
C ASN A 84 -12.62 9.28 12.78
N ASN A 85 -12.98 8.43 11.82
CA ASN A 85 -12.27 8.22 10.57
C ASN A 85 -10.79 7.83 10.74
N VAL A 86 -10.48 7.15 11.84
CA VAL A 86 -9.13 6.66 12.11
C VAL A 86 -8.93 5.30 11.45
N LEU A 87 -7.72 5.08 10.95
CA LEU A 87 -7.29 3.84 10.32
C LEU A 87 -6.01 3.34 10.99
N GLU A 88 -6.04 2.09 11.43
CA GLU A 88 -4.86 1.36 11.88
C GLU A 88 -4.49 0.33 10.81
N VAL A 89 -3.23 0.30 10.37
CA VAL A 89 -2.75 -0.69 9.40
C VAL A 89 -1.52 -1.40 9.95
N LEU A 90 -1.53 -2.73 9.89
CA LEU A 90 -0.41 -3.57 10.28
C LEU A 90 0.15 -4.23 9.03
N ILE A 91 1.42 -4.03 8.73
CA ILE A 91 2.07 -4.52 7.51
C ILE A 91 3.33 -5.30 7.88
N SER A 92 3.52 -6.48 7.30
CA SER A 92 4.77 -7.24 7.35
C SER A 92 5.36 -7.36 5.96
N HIS A 93 6.66 -7.15 5.87
CA HIS A 93 7.44 -7.13 4.63
C HIS A 93 8.31 -8.38 4.51
N SER A 94 8.49 -8.87 3.28
CA SER A 94 9.41 -9.97 2.99
C SER A 94 10.88 -9.66 3.32
N THR A 95 11.22 -8.40 3.60
CA THR A 95 12.55 -7.90 3.97
C THR A 95 12.86 -8.00 5.46
N GLY A 96 11.94 -8.53 6.27
CA GLY A 96 12.14 -8.71 7.72
C GLY A 96 11.75 -7.50 8.55
N ILE A 97 10.81 -6.68 8.05
CA ILE A 97 10.26 -5.51 8.75
C ILE A 97 8.77 -5.74 9.00
N THR A 98 8.27 -5.38 10.18
CA THR A 98 6.84 -5.26 10.45
C THR A 98 6.55 -3.87 10.99
N GLU A 99 5.50 -3.24 10.51
CA GLU A 99 5.20 -1.83 10.74
C GLU A 99 3.73 -1.66 11.15
N GLY A 100 3.51 -0.82 12.16
CA GLY A 100 2.22 -0.26 12.51
C GLY A 100 2.09 1.14 11.93
N TRP A 101 0.95 1.39 11.29
CA TRP A 101 0.62 2.65 10.64
C TRP A 101 -0.68 3.19 11.22
N VAL A 102 -0.73 4.50 11.43
CA VAL A 102 -1.92 5.19 11.91
C VAL A 102 -2.21 6.37 11.01
N GLY A 103 -3.49 6.61 10.74
CA GLY A 103 -3.87 7.75 9.96
C GLY A 103 -5.37 7.93 9.84
N THR A 104 -5.79 8.62 8.77
CA THR A 104 -7.18 9.00 8.57
C THR A 104 -7.64 8.75 7.15
N PHE A 105 -8.96 8.67 6.98
CA PHE A 105 -9.60 8.63 5.68
C PHE A 105 -10.67 9.72 5.54
N ASP A 106 -10.81 10.25 4.33
CA ASP A 106 -11.87 11.19 3.95
C ASP A 106 -12.33 10.88 2.53
N GLY A 107 -13.54 10.32 2.42
CA GLY A 107 -14.01 9.72 1.18
C GLY A 107 -13.00 8.70 0.62
N PRO A 108 -12.66 8.76 -0.68
CA PRO A 108 -11.71 7.84 -1.29
C PRO A 108 -10.26 8.35 -1.20
N LYS A 109 -9.88 8.99 -0.09
CA LYS A 109 -8.52 9.44 0.20
C LYS A 109 -8.10 8.93 1.57
N ILE A 110 -6.87 8.42 1.66
CA ILE A 110 -6.27 7.90 2.88
C ILE A 110 -4.88 8.48 3.04
N GLN A 111 -4.54 8.87 4.27
CA GLN A 111 -3.18 9.24 4.66
C GLN A 111 -2.80 8.46 5.90
N LEU A 112 -1.64 7.82 5.86
CA LEU A 112 -1.05 7.05 6.95
C LEU A 112 0.34 7.57 7.27
N VAL A 113 0.71 7.50 8.55
CA VAL A 113 2.06 7.74 9.04
C VAL A 113 2.51 6.49 9.79
N MET A 114 3.77 6.10 9.60
CA MET A 114 4.36 5.01 10.36
C MET A 114 4.43 5.42 11.83
N ASP A 115 3.83 4.62 12.71
CA ASP A 115 3.86 4.84 14.16
C ASP A 115 5.04 4.11 14.79
N GLN A 116 5.14 2.80 14.56
CA GLN A 116 6.18 1.94 15.12
C GLN A 116 6.51 0.79 14.18
N GLY A 117 7.68 0.19 14.35
CA GLY A 117 8.06 -1.01 13.61
C GLY A 117 9.06 -1.88 14.34
N TYR A 118 9.08 -3.15 13.95
CA TYR A 118 10.12 -4.11 14.27
C TYR A 118 10.98 -4.35 13.03
N SER A 119 12.30 -4.34 13.21
CA SER A 119 13.26 -4.75 12.19
C SER A 119 14.04 -5.97 12.68
N ALA A 120 14.08 -7.01 11.86
CA ALA A 120 14.96 -8.16 12.09
C ALA A 120 16.44 -7.71 12.08
N PRO A 121 17.37 -8.44 12.72
CA PRO A 121 18.78 -8.05 12.78
C PRO A 121 19.47 -7.84 11.42
N SER A 122 18.95 -8.47 10.36
CA SER A 122 19.47 -8.36 9.00
C SER A 122 18.72 -7.35 8.12
N ALA A 123 17.66 -6.72 8.63
CA ALA A 123 16.84 -5.80 7.86
C ALA A 123 17.50 -4.43 7.73
N LYS A 124 17.28 -3.78 6.59
CA LYS A 124 17.57 -2.35 6.43
C LYS A 124 16.48 -1.57 7.16
N ILE A 125 16.88 -0.74 8.12
CA ILE A 125 15.92 -0.12 9.04
C ILE A 125 15.23 1.06 8.33
N VAL A 126 13.89 1.02 8.31
CA VAL A 126 13.03 2.16 8.02
C VAL A 126 12.68 2.84 9.34
N THR A 127 12.91 4.15 9.42
CA THR A 127 12.73 4.93 10.65
C THR A 127 11.47 5.79 10.65
N ALA A 128 10.96 6.15 9.47
CA ALA A 128 9.69 6.82 9.31
C ALA A 128 9.12 6.58 7.91
N GLY A 129 7.82 6.77 7.77
CA GLY A 129 7.15 6.66 6.49
C GLY A 129 5.82 7.38 6.45
N VAL A 130 5.42 7.81 5.27
CA VAL A 130 4.09 8.38 4.99
C VAL A 130 3.52 7.68 3.76
N ARG A 131 2.30 7.14 3.87
CA ARG A 131 1.60 6.54 2.74
C ARG A 131 0.36 7.36 2.41
N LEU A 132 0.16 7.61 1.12
CA LEU A 132 -1.05 8.22 0.58
C LEU A 132 -1.72 7.22 -0.35
N TYR A 133 -3.03 7.09 -0.24
CA TYR A 133 -3.85 6.32 -1.18
C TYR A 133 -5.04 7.17 -1.64
N GLY A 134 -5.45 7.00 -2.90
CA GLY A 134 -6.60 7.70 -3.43
C GLY A 134 -7.25 7.00 -4.61
N LEU A 135 -8.58 7.09 -4.74
CA LEU A 135 -9.27 6.72 -5.98
C LEU A 135 -9.36 7.94 -6.89
N VAL A 136 -8.68 7.92 -8.04
CA VAL A 136 -8.70 9.01 -9.02
C VAL A 136 -9.02 8.43 -10.39
N ALA A 137 -10.03 8.97 -11.06
CA ALA A 137 -10.50 8.49 -12.37
C ALA A 137 -10.81 6.97 -12.44
N GLY A 138 -11.09 6.33 -11.30
CA GLY A 138 -11.36 4.89 -11.21
C GLY A 138 -10.13 4.01 -10.94
N GLU A 139 -8.94 4.61 -10.83
CA GLU A 139 -7.68 3.93 -10.51
C GLU A 139 -7.29 4.15 -9.04
N LEU A 140 -6.66 3.15 -8.44
CA LEU A 140 -6.04 3.24 -7.13
C LEU A 140 -4.65 3.87 -7.30
N PHE A 141 -4.51 5.10 -6.84
CA PHE A 141 -3.23 5.78 -6.71
C PHE A 141 -2.66 5.51 -5.33
N TYR A 142 -1.35 5.30 -5.27
CA TYR A 142 -0.62 5.36 -4.01
C TYR A 142 0.75 6.02 -4.15
N ALA A 143 1.20 6.61 -3.05
CA ALA A 143 2.56 7.12 -2.88
C ALA A 143 3.08 6.71 -1.49
N TYR A 144 4.37 6.46 -1.41
CA TYR A 144 5.08 6.13 -0.18
C TYR A 144 6.36 6.96 -0.09
N ASP A 145 6.43 7.78 0.96
CA ASP A 145 7.63 8.50 1.38
C ASP A 145 8.30 7.72 2.51
N MET A 146 9.62 7.63 2.48
CA MET A 146 10.40 6.79 3.38
C MET A 146 11.58 7.58 3.96
N ALA A 147 11.86 7.36 5.25
CA ALA A 147 13.12 7.69 5.89
C ALA A 147 13.83 6.38 6.25
N ALA A 148 15.02 6.18 5.71
CA ALA A 148 15.82 4.96 5.82
C ALA A 148 17.25 5.23 5.37
N GLU A 149 18.20 4.38 5.78
CA GLU A 149 19.61 4.42 5.35
C GLU A 149 20.25 5.81 5.56
N GLY A 150 19.92 6.46 6.69
CA GLY A 150 20.45 7.78 7.07
C GLY A 150 19.86 8.97 6.32
N GLN A 151 18.85 8.76 5.46
CA GLN A 151 18.15 9.84 4.76
C GLN A 151 16.90 10.29 5.54
N GLU A 152 16.58 11.58 5.42
CA GLU A 152 15.32 12.14 5.92
C GLU A 152 14.12 11.68 5.07
N LEU A 153 12.92 11.84 5.63
CA LEU A 153 11.66 11.46 5.00
C LEU A 153 11.50 12.16 3.64
N GLN A 154 11.39 11.37 2.57
CA GLN A 154 11.24 11.86 1.20
C GLN A 154 10.58 10.81 0.31
N ALA A 155 10.19 11.22 -0.90
CA ALA A 155 9.59 10.35 -1.89
C ALA A 155 10.41 9.07 -2.12
N HIS A 156 9.73 7.93 -2.12
CA HIS A 156 10.34 6.65 -2.44
C HIS A 156 9.68 5.97 -3.64
N VAL A 157 8.35 5.77 -3.61
CA VAL A 157 7.62 5.14 -4.71
C VAL A 157 6.23 5.74 -4.91
N TRP A 158 5.74 5.71 -6.14
CA TRP A 158 4.35 6.05 -6.48
C TRP A 158 3.87 5.25 -7.68
N SER A 159 2.54 5.05 -7.76
CA SER A 159 1.92 4.24 -8.81
C SER A 159 0.45 4.57 -8.98
N SER A 160 -0.08 4.26 -10.17
CA SER A 160 -1.52 4.15 -10.41
C SER A 160 -1.84 2.72 -10.85
N LEU A 161 -2.94 2.19 -10.31
CA LEU A 161 -3.36 0.80 -10.50
C LEU A 161 -4.80 0.76 -11.01
N GLU A 162 -4.99 0.03 -12.10
CA GLU A 162 -6.32 -0.26 -12.65
C GLU A 162 -6.95 -1.42 -11.88
N ARG A 163 -8.26 -1.28 -11.60
CA ARG A 163 -9.04 -2.39 -11.06
C ARG A 163 -9.13 -3.51 -12.08
N GLN A 164 -8.84 -4.73 -11.65
CA GLN A 164 -8.98 -5.91 -12.49
C GLN A 164 -10.43 -6.42 -12.42
N SER A 165 -11.01 -6.75 -13.57
CA SER A 165 -12.25 -7.53 -13.62
C SER A 165 -11.93 -8.97 -13.19
N GLU A 166 -12.81 -9.56 -12.38
CA GLU A 166 -12.80 -11.01 -12.12
C GLU A 166 -13.03 -11.82 -13.40
#